data_AF-A0A0P1HWT4-F1
#
_entry.id   AF-A0A0P1HWT4-F1
#
_cell.length_a   1.000
_cell.length_b   1.000
_cell.length_c   1.000
_cell.angle_alpha   90.00
_cell.angle_beta   90.00
_cell.angle_gamma   90.00
#
_symmetry.space_group_name_H-M   'P 1'
#
loop_
_entity.id
_entity.type
_entity.pdbx_description
1 polymer ?
#
loop_
_entity_poly.entity_id
_entity_poly.type
_entity_poly.pdbx_seq_one_letter_code
_entity_poly.pdbx_strand_id
1 'polypeptide(L)' 'MGFVLLALGLVLIAEGLVYALAPSLVERLLEMLRTLTEEQRRNAGLAALALGLILVWLGFQLGL' A
#
# COMPACT_ATOMS: atom_id res chain seq x y z
N MET A 1 14.68 -8.36 -14.36
CA MET A 1 15.02 -8.70 -12.96
C MET A 1 15.24 -7.47 -12.07
N GLY A 2 15.96 -6.43 -12.49
CA GLY A 2 16.27 -5.26 -11.63
C GLY A 2 15.05 -4.52 -11.06
N PHE A 3 13.98 -4.35 -11.85
CA PHE A 3 12.75 -3.70 -11.40
C PHE A 3 12.05 -4.42 -10.24
N VAL A 4 12.18 -5.75 -10.13
CA VAL A 4 11.59 -6.53 -9.03
C VAL A 4 12.31 -6.22 -7.72
N LEU A 5 13.64 -6.19 -7.74
CA LEU A 5 14.45 -5.82 -6.58
C LEU A 5 14.20 -4.37 -6.16
N LEU A 6 14.06 -3.46 -7.14
CA LEU A 6 13.75 -2.06 -6.87
C LEU A 6 12.36 -1.91 -6.23
N ALA A 7 11.33 -2.54 -6.81
CA ALA A 7 9.97 -2.49 -6.27
C ALA A 7 9.90 -3.05 -4.84
N LEU A 8 10.54 -4.21 -4.60
CA LEU A 8 10.63 -4.79 -3.27
C LEU A 8 11.38 -3.87 -2.29
N GLY A 9 12.51 -3.30 -2.71
CA GLY A 9 13.28 -2.37 -1.88
C GLY A 9 12.48 -1.12 -1.50
N LEU A 10 11.76 -0.53 -2.45
CA LEU A 10 10.90 0.63 -2.20
C LEU A 10 9.75 0.30 -1.25
N VAL A 11 9.11 -0.86 -1.40
CA VAL A 11 8.07 -1.33 -0.47
C VAL A 11 8.63 -1.48 0.94
N LEU A 12 9.79 -2.11 1.10
CA LEU A 12 10.42 -2.28 2.42
C LEU A 12 10.80 -0.94 3.08
N ILE A 13 11.31 0.02 2.29
CA ILE A 13 11.60 1.37 2.79
C ILE A 13 10.30 2.06 3.23
N ALA A 14 9.26 2.03 2.40
CA ALA A 14 7.99 2.68 2.70
C ALA A 14 7.34 2.09 3.96
N GLU A 15 7.21 0.76 4.04
CA GLU A 15 6.65 0.06 5.21
C GLU A 15 7.51 0.31 6.47
N GLY A 16 8.84 0.19 6.35
CA GLY A 16 9.78 0.44 7.44
C GLY A 16 9.70 1.86 7.99
N LEU A 17 9.50 2.86 7.13
CA LEU A 17 9.32 4.25 7.55
C LEU A 17 8.03 4.44 8.36
N VAL A 18 6.93 3.80 7.96
CA VAL A 18 5.68 3.87 8.71
C VAL A 18 5.87 3.30 10.12
N TYR A 19 6.55 2.15 10.24
CA TYR A 19 6.86 1.53 11.53
C TYR A 19 7.83 2.37 12.39
N ALA A 20 8.85 2.98 11.77
CA ALA A 20 9.87 3.73 12.49
C ALA A 20 9.38 5.13 12.94
N LEU A 21 8.62 5.83 12.10
CA LEU A 21 8.22 7.22 12.35
C LEU A 21 6.86 7.33 13.04
N ALA A 22 5.94 6.42 12.76
CA ALA A 22 4.55 6.54 13.23
C ALA A 22 3.91 5.17 13.57
N PRO A 23 4.49 4.41 14.52
CA PRO A 23 3.97 3.10 14.90
C PRO A 23 2.51 3.14 15.37
N SER A 24 2.08 4.22 16.01
CA SER A 24 0.69 4.41 16.48
C SER A 24 -0.34 4.56 15.35
N LEU A 25 0.08 4.97 14.13
CA LEU A 25 -0.82 4.99 12.97
C LEU A 25 -1.16 3.57 12.53
N VAL A 26 -0.19 2.65 12.58
CA VAL A 26 -0.41 1.24 12.23
C VAL A 26 -1.44 0.62 13.15
N GLU A 27 -1.29 0.81 14.47
CA GLU A 27 -2.23 0.30 15.46
C GLU A 27 -3.66 0.83 15.21
N ARG A 28 -3.81 2.14 14.98
CA ARG A 28 -5.11 2.76 14.68
C ARG A 28 -5.72 2.24 13.37
N LEU A 29 -4.91 2.06 12.33
CA LEU A 29 -5.37 1.47 11.07
C LEU A 29 -5.84 0.04 11.27
N LEU A 30 -5.11 -0.76 12.06
CA LEU A 30 -5.50 -2.14 12.38
C LEU A 30 -6.80 -2.18 13.20
N GLU A 31 -6.98 -1.27 14.16
CA GLU A 31 -8.23 -1.13 14.90
C GLU A 31 -9.39 -0.77 13.99
N MET A 32 -9.21 0.21 13.09
CA MET A 32 -10.21 0.55 12.09
C MET A 32 -10.54 -0.61 11.16
N LEU A 33 -9.54 -1.34 10.66
CA LEU A 33 -9.78 -2.52 9.83
C LEU A 33 -10.55 -3.59 10.60
N ARG A 34 -10.28 -3.76 11.89
CA ARG A 34 -10.98 -4.72 12.75
C ARG A 34 -12.48 -4.41 12.91
N THR A 35 -12.91 -3.15 12.81
CA THR A 35 -14.34 -2.79 12.89
C THR A 35 -15.09 -3.03 11.57
N LEU A 36 -14.39 -3.20 10.45
CA LEU A 36 -15.00 -3.51 9.16
C LEU A 36 -15.43 -4.98 9.06
N THR A 37 -16.55 -5.21 8.39
CA THR A 37 -16.99 -6.55 7.95
C THR A 37 -16.03 -7.12 6.89
N GLU A 38 -16.07 -8.44 6.68
CA GLU A 38 -15.21 -9.12 5.70
C GLU A 38 -15.39 -8.56 4.28
N GLU A 39 -16.63 -8.30 3.87
CA GLU A 39 -16.92 -7.70 2.56
C GLU A 39 -16.33 -6.29 2.43
N GLN A 40 -16.45 -5.46 3.46
CA GLN A 40 -15.88 -4.11 3.45
C GLN A 40 -14.35 -4.14 3.38
N ARG A 41 -13.70 -5.06 4.11
CA ARG A 41 -12.23 -5.26 4.02
C ARG A 41 -11.81 -5.68 2.62
N ARG A 42 -12.55 -6.61 2.00
CA ARG A 42 -12.31 -7.02 0.62
C ARG A 42 -12.44 -5.85 -0.34
N ASN A 43 -13.51 -5.07 -0.23
CA ASN A 43 -13.75 -3.92 -1.11
C ASN A 43 -12.69 -2.83 -0.92
N ALA A 44 -12.23 -2.59 0.32
CA ALA A 44 -11.10 -1.68 0.59
C ALA A 44 -9.80 -2.17 -0.07
N GLY A 45 -9.50 -3.47 0.02
CA GLY A 45 -8.35 -4.07 -0.66
C GLY A 45 -8.44 -3.97 -2.18
N LEU A 46 -9.61 -4.23 -2.76
CA LEU A 46 -9.86 -4.07 -4.20
C LEU A 46 -9.71 -2.61 -4.65
N ALA A 47 -10.20 -1.66 -3.85
CA ALA A 47 -10.02 -0.23 -4.11
C ALA A 47 -8.54 0.17 -4.07
N ALA A 48 -7.79 -0.29 -3.08
CA ALA A 48 -6.35 -0.05 -2.98
C ALA A 48 -5.58 -0.63 -4.17
N LEU A 49 -5.94 -1.84 -4.61
CA LEU A 49 -5.35 -2.49 -5.79
C LEU A 49 -5.65 -1.69 -7.07
N ALA A 50 -6.89 -1.27 -7.26
CA ALA A 50 -7.29 -0.47 -8.42
C ALA A 50 -6.54 0.88 -8.46
N LEU A 51 -6.44 1.56 -7.31
CA LEU A 51 -5.65 2.79 -7.17
C LEU A 51 -4.17 2.57 -7.48
N GLY A 52 -3.56 1.52 -6.93
CA GLY A 52 -2.17 1.15 -7.22
C GLY A 52 -1.93 0.92 -8.71
N LEU A 53 -2.83 0.19 -9.38
CA LEU A 53 -2.76 -0.03 -10.83
C LEU A 53 -2.85 1.29 -11.62
N ILE A 54 -3.78 2.18 -11.24
CA ILE A 54 -3.92 3.49 -11.88
C ILE A 54 -2.64 4.32 -11.70
N LEU A 55 -2.05 4.34 -10.51
CA LEU A 55 -0.81 5.08 -10.25
C LEU A 55 0.37 4.53 -11.06
N VAL A 56 0.53 3.20 -11.12
CA VAL A 56 1.57 2.56 -11.95
C VAL A 56 1.35 2.90 -13.42
N TRP A 57 0.10 2.83 -13.89
CA TRP A 57 -0.24 3.15 -15.28
C TRP A 57 0.04 4.61 -15.61
N LEU A 58 -0.35 5.56 -14.76
CA LEU A 58 -0.01 6.97 -14.91
C LEU A 58 1.49 7.20 -14.90
N GLY A 59 2.22 6.50 -14.05
CA GLY A 59 3.68 6.53 -14.04
C GLY A 59 4.27 6.18 -15.40
N PHE A 60 3.83 5.07 -16.00
CA PHE A 60 4.24 4.68 -17.35
C PHE A 60 3.87 5.73 -18.41
N GLN A 61 2.69 6.36 -18.31
CA GLN A 61 2.30 7.42 -19.25
C GLN A 61 3.18 8.67 -19.14
N LEU A 62 3.75 8.93 -17.96
CA LEU A 62 4.65 10.05 -17.69
C LEU A 62 6.12 9.74 -18.04
N GLY A 63 6.41 8.56 -18.59
CA GLY A 63 7.73 8.19 -19.10
C GLY A 63 8.62 7.40 -18.13
N LEU A 64 8.04 6.75 -17.12
CA LEU A 64 8.72 5.67 -16.37
C LEU A 64 9.03 4.46 -17.25
#